data_AF-A0A1Y2DJR5-F1
#
_entry.id   AF-A0A1Y2DJR5-F1
#
_cell.length_a   1.000
_cell.length_b   1.000
_cell.length_c   1.000
_cell.angle_alpha   90.00
_cell.angle_beta   90.00
_cell.angle_gamma   90.00
#
_symmetry.space_group_name_H-M   'P 1'
#
loop_
_entity.id
_entity.type
_entity.pdbx_description
1 polymer ?
#
loop_
_entity_poly.entity_id
_entity_poly.type
_entity_poly.pdbx_seq_one_letter_code
_entity_poly.pdbx_strand_id
1 'polypeptide(L)'
;MRAPIIASGQRPQIREWSRQILERDEAKRQTCRVAYVQDNIACRPNDEVVLRKTFGHQKDLIPHSPKMPFLRIMFDQTVSREMHSYVTEAVRIMLRYGNSHTSFIPLLWAGLRDWETSSAWTRGKVLLVARNYREAVERGKQQHAHQKTNELLASMGLEPSHSLAHLPSLSARQARRNGISERELRARWA
;
A
#
# COMPACT_ATOMS: atom_id res chain seq x y z
N MET A 1 -19.77 -30.24 2.05
CA MET A 1 -19.18 -29.55 3.21
C MET A 1 -19.67 -28.11 3.24
N ARG A 2 -20.56 -27.74 4.18
CA ARG A 2 -21.01 -26.35 4.35
C ARG A 2 -19.95 -25.59 5.15
N ALA A 3 -19.47 -24.46 4.63
CA ALA A 3 -18.58 -23.58 5.36
C ALA A 3 -19.31 -23.01 6.58
N PRO A 4 -18.68 -22.99 7.78
CA PRO A 4 -19.29 -22.42 8.97
C PRO A 4 -19.62 -20.95 8.75
N ILE A 5 -20.84 -20.56 9.09
CA ILE A 5 -21.31 -19.17 9.10
C ILE A 5 -20.45 -18.44 10.14
N ILE A 6 -19.54 -17.59 9.67
CA ILE A 6 -18.60 -16.85 10.50
C ILE A 6 -19.39 -15.90 11.40
N ALA A 7 -19.28 -16.08 12.71
CA ALA A 7 -19.92 -15.24 13.70
C ALA A 7 -19.49 -13.78 13.50
N SER A 8 -20.45 -12.92 13.15
CA SER A 8 -20.28 -11.48 12.91
C SER A 8 -19.70 -10.70 14.11
N GLY A 9 -19.63 -11.32 15.30
CA GLY A 9 -19.15 -10.73 16.54
C GLY A 9 -17.64 -10.52 16.69
N GLN A 10 -16.78 -11.12 15.84
CA GLN A 10 -15.31 -10.93 15.95
C GLN A 10 -14.80 -9.63 15.29
N ARG A 11 -15.58 -9.03 14.38
CA ARG A 11 -15.22 -7.79 13.67
C ARG A 11 -14.97 -6.57 14.57
N PRO A 12 -15.74 -6.28 15.64
CA PRO A 12 -15.46 -5.14 16.50
C PRO A 12 -14.10 -5.24 17.20
N GLN A 13 -13.71 -6.44 17.64
CA GLN A 13 -12.43 -6.64 18.34
C GLN A 13 -11.22 -6.42 17.41
N ILE A 14 -11.28 -6.93 16.17
CA ILE A 14 -10.20 -6.73 15.18
C ILE A 14 -10.04 -5.24 14.84
N ARG A 15 -11.15 -4.51 14.72
CA ARG A 15 -11.13 -3.05 14.48
C ARG A 15 -10.45 -2.32 15.62
N GLU A 16 -10.78 -2.69 16.86
CA GLU A 16 -10.18 -2.10 18.05
C GLU A 16 -8.67 -2.38 18.13
N TRP A 17 -8.24 -3.61 17.87
CA TRP A 17 -6.80 -3.92 17.80
C TRP A 17 -6.09 -3.14 16.69
N SER A 18 -6.74 -2.98 15.54
CA SER A 18 -6.19 -2.21 14.42
C SER A 18 -6.03 -0.74 14.80
N ARG A 19 -7.02 -0.15 15.48
CA ARG A 19 -6.95 1.22 16.02
C ARG A 19 -5.75 1.37 16.97
N GLN A 20 -5.59 0.46 17.93
CA GLN A 20 -4.47 0.50 18.88
C GLN A 20 -3.10 0.41 18.21
N ILE A 21 -2.96 -0.39 17.14
CA ILE A 21 -1.71 -0.49 16.38
C ILE A 21 -1.41 0.83 15.69
N LEU A 22 -2.40 1.43 15.03
CA LEU A 22 -2.24 2.70 14.31
C LEU A 22 -1.89 3.86 15.26
N GLU A 23 -2.54 3.92 16.42
CA GLU A 23 -2.24 4.93 17.45
C GLU A 23 -0.82 4.77 18.00
N ARG A 24 -0.40 3.54 18.28
CA ARG A 24 0.98 3.25 18.71
C ARG A 24 1.99 3.66 17.65
N ASP A 25 1.74 3.33 16.39
CA ASP A 25 2.64 3.63 15.28
C ASP A 25 2.73 5.15 15.02
N GLU A 26 1.61 5.88 15.11
CA GLU A 26 1.61 7.34 14.99
C GLU A 26 2.36 8.01 16.16
N ALA A 27 2.17 7.53 17.39
CA ALA A 27 2.93 8.01 18.54
C ALA A 27 4.45 7.79 18.37
N LYS A 28 4.85 6.64 17.79
CA LYS A 28 6.26 6.37 17.47
C LYS A 28 6.78 7.25 16.34
N ARG A 29 6.00 7.48 15.27
CA ARG A 29 6.37 8.43 14.19
C ARG A 29 6.55 9.84 14.74
N GLN A 30 5.66 10.29 15.61
CA GLN A 30 5.77 11.60 16.22
C GLN A 30 7.04 11.72 17.07
N THR A 31 7.38 10.66 17.81
CA THR A 31 8.63 10.58 18.56
C THR A 31 9.85 10.67 17.63
N CYS A 32 9.86 9.93 16.52
CA CYS A 32 10.95 9.97 15.53
C CYS A 32 11.06 11.34 14.84
N ARG A 33 9.94 12.01 14.55
CA ARG A 33 9.94 13.36 13.96
C ARG A 33 10.59 14.37 14.90
N VAL A 34 10.28 14.31 16.19
CA VAL A 34 10.91 15.18 17.21
C VAL A 34 12.38 14.84 17.39
N ALA A 35 12.73 13.55 17.42
CA ALA A 35 14.11 13.09 17.55
C ALA A 35 14.98 13.47 16.33
N TYR A 36 14.43 13.52 15.12
CA TYR A 36 15.16 14.00 13.95
C TYR A 36 15.62 15.46 14.09
N VAL A 37 14.94 16.26 14.93
CA VAL A 37 15.30 17.66 15.23
C VAL A 37 16.33 17.74 16.37
N GLN A 38 16.56 16.66 17.11
CA GLN A 38 17.49 16.59 18.23
C GLN A 38 18.50 15.47 17.97
N ASP A 39 19.68 15.82 17.44
CA ASP A 39 20.74 14.95 16.91
C ASP A 39 21.22 13.75 17.75
N ASN A 40 20.64 13.44 18.92
CA ASN A 40 21.18 12.45 19.86
C ASN A 40 20.18 11.53 20.60
N ILE A 41 18.96 11.30 20.11
CA ILE A 41 18.05 10.35 20.80
C ILE A 41 18.07 8.96 20.15
N ALA A 42 19.03 8.14 20.60
CA ALA A 42 18.98 6.70 20.43
C ALA A 42 17.73 6.12 21.13
N CYS A 43 17.01 5.22 20.46
CA CYS A 43 15.92 4.46 21.08
C CYS A 43 16.37 3.87 22.42
N ARG A 44 15.56 4.03 23.47
CA ARG A 44 15.86 3.42 24.77
C ARG A 44 15.94 1.89 24.58
N PRO A 45 16.99 1.21 25.07
CA PRO A 45 17.18 -0.23 24.87
C PRO A 45 15.97 -1.08 25.29
N ASN A 46 15.25 -0.66 26.34
CA ASN A 46 14.06 -1.36 26.83
C ASN A 46 12.86 -1.32 25.85
N ASP A 47 12.73 -0.27 25.04
CA ASP A 47 11.65 -0.16 24.07
C ASP A 47 11.82 -1.19 22.94
N GLU A 48 13.07 -1.51 22.60
CA GLU A 48 13.40 -2.45 21.54
C GLU A 48 12.98 -3.88 21.90
N VAL A 49 13.18 -4.30 23.15
CA VAL A 49 12.79 -5.63 23.63
C VAL A 49 11.28 -5.81 23.57
N VAL A 50 10.50 -4.80 23.99
CA VAL A 50 9.04 -4.84 23.93
C VAL A 50 8.56 -4.86 22.48
N LEU A 51 9.18 -4.06 21.61
CA LEU A 51 8.83 -4.01 20.19
C LEU A 51 9.07 -5.36 19.50
N ARG A 52 10.24 -5.97 19.70
CA ARG A 52 10.59 -7.28 19.12
C ARG A 52 9.58 -8.37 19.51
N LYS A 53 9.04 -8.34 20.74
CA LYS A 53 8.00 -9.29 21.18
C LYS A 53 6.70 -9.17 20.40
N THR A 54 6.37 -7.99 19.85
CA THR A 54 5.14 -7.82 19.05
C THR A 54 5.20 -8.45 17.66
N PHE A 55 6.37 -8.96 17.27
CA PHE A 55 6.70 -9.44 15.93
C PHE A 55 7.06 -10.93 15.87
N GLY A 56 6.84 -11.66 16.97
CA GLY A 56 7.22 -13.06 17.15
C GLY A 56 6.33 -14.08 16.44
N HIS A 57 6.37 -15.30 16.97
CA HIS A 57 5.62 -16.47 16.51
C HIS A 57 4.32 -16.68 17.30
N GLN A 58 3.47 -17.58 16.82
CA GLN A 58 2.22 -17.94 17.49
C GLN A 58 2.44 -18.41 18.94
N LYS A 59 3.55 -19.12 19.21
CA LYS A 59 3.91 -19.56 20.57
C LYS A 59 4.17 -18.41 21.55
N ASP A 60 4.46 -17.20 21.04
CA ASP A 60 4.72 -16.03 21.87
C ASP A 60 3.41 -15.32 22.29
N LEU A 61 2.25 -15.80 21.80
CA LEU A 61 0.94 -15.31 22.22
C LEU A 61 0.64 -15.76 23.65
N ILE A 62 0.80 -14.83 24.59
CA ILE A 62 0.31 -15.01 25.95
C ILE A 62 -1.24 -14.90 25.93
N PRO A 63 -1.97 -15.94 26.36
CA PRO A 63 -3.42 -15.88 26.52
C PRO A 63 -3.79 -14.65 27.36
N HIS A 64 -4.78 -13.86 26.90
CA HIS A 64 -5.28 -12.66 27.59
C HIS A 64 -4.37 -11.42 27.68
N SER A 65 -3.14 -11.43 27.16
CA SER A 65 -2.35 -10.18 27.11
C SER A 65 -2.91 -9.19 26.07
N PRO A 66 -3.38 -7.99 26.47
CA PRO A 66 -3.87 -6.98 25.53
C PRO A 66 -2.72 -6.29 24.78
N LYS A 67 -1.47 -6.49 25.21
CA LYS A 67 -0.30 -5.70 24.77
C LYS A 67 0.25 -6.05 23.39
N MET A 68 -0.36 -7.00 22.68
CA MET A 68 0.14 -7.49 21.39
C MET A 68 -0.95 -7.56 20.31
N PRO A 69 -1.63 -6.43 20.00
CA PRO A 69 -2.72 -6.41 19.05
C PRO A 69 -2.28 -6.88 17.65
N PHE A 70 -1.08 -6.51 17.20
CA PHE A 70 -0.55 -6.92 15.89
C PHE A 70 -0.37 -8.44 15.78
N LEU A 71 0.27 -9.04 16.79
CA LEU A 71 0.48 -10.49 16.86
C LEU A 71 -0.86 -11.24 16.84
N ARG A 72 -1.87 -10.73 17.58
CA ARG A 72 -3.22 -11.29 17.61
C ARG A 72 -3.90 -11.23 16.24
N ILE A 73 -3.86 -10.09 15.55
CA ILE A 73 -4.44 -9.97 14.21
C ILE A 73 -3.76 -10.93 13.22
N MET A 74 -2.43 -11.04 13.26
CA MET A 74 -1.66 -11.86 12.32
C MET A 74 -1.86 -13.38 12.49
N PHE A 75 -2.29 -13.80 13.68
CA PHE A 75 -2.55 -15.21 14.02
C PHE A 75 -4.03 -15.50 14.29
N ASP A 76 -4.93 -14.53 14.15
CA ASP A 76 -6.37 -14.79 14.14
C ASP A 76 -6.69 -15.68 12.93
N GLN A 77 -7.37 -16.81 13.16
CA GLN A 77 -7.59 -17.82 12.12
C GLN A 77 -8.35 -17.28 10.90
N THR A 78 -9.33 -16.42 11.14
CA THR A 78 -10.20 -15.86 10.10
C THR A 78 -9.42 -14.83 9.29
N VAL A 79 -8.81 -13.86 9.98
CA VAL A 79 -8.03 -12.79 9.34
C VAL A 79 -6.81 -13.36 8.63
N SER A 80 -6.11 -14.32 9.24
CA SER A 80 -4.94 -14.97 8.64
C SER A 80 -5.32 -15.71 7.35
N ARG A 81 -6.48 -16.36 7.28
CA ARG A 81 -6.97 -17.01 6.06
C ARG A 81 -7.31 -16.00 4.96
N GLU A 82 -7.93 -14.88 5.31
CA GLU A 82 -8.21 -13.79 4.36
C GLU A 82 -6.92 -13.18 3.81
N MET A 83 -5.95 -12.91 4.70
CA MET A 83 -4.61 -12.44 4.35
C MET A 83 -3.87 -13.43 3.43
N HIS A 84 -3.88 -14.72 3.77
CA HIS A 84 -3.27 -15.77 2.94
C HIS A 84 -3.92 -15.85 1.56
N SER A 85 -5.26 -15.75 1.50
CA SER A 85 -5.99 -15.72 0.23
C SER A 85 -5.59 -14.52 -0.62
N TYR A 86 -5.44 -13.34 0.01
CA TYR A 86 -4.97 -12.14 -0.68
C TYR A 86 -3.54 -12.30 -1.26
N VAL A 87 -2.63 -12.90 -0.48
CA VAL A 87 -1.25 -13.20 -0.94
C VAL A 87 -1.27 -14.23 -2.07
N THR A 88 -2.10 -15.27 -1.96
CA THR A 88 -2.28 -16.30 -3.00
C THR A 88 -2.70 -15.67 -4.33
N GLU A 89 -3.68 -14.76 -4.30
CA GLU A 89 -4.11 -14.02 -5.49
C GLU A 89 -3.00 -13.15 -6.07
N ALA A 90 -2.23 -12.45 -5.23
CA ALA A 90 -1.10 -11.65 -5.70
C ALA A 90 -0.04 -12.52 -6.41
N VAL A 91 0.28 -13.70 -5.86
CA VAL A 91 1.20 -14.66 -6.49
C VAL A 91 0.62 -15.22 -7.79
N ARG A 92 -0.67 -15.54 -7.85
CA ARG A 92 -1.32 -16.00 -9.09
C ARG A 92 -1.22 -14.96 -10.20
N ILE A 93 -1.49 -13.70 -9.88
CA ILE A 93 -1.31 -12.58 -10.82
C ILE A 93 0.16 -12.51 -11.27
N MET A 94 1.10 -12.59 -10.33
CA MET A 94 2.53 -12.58 -10.63
C MET A 94 2.96 -13.68 -11.58
N LEU A 95 2.52 -14.92 -11.37
CA LEU A 95 2.87 -16.04 -12.24
C LEU A 95 2.13 -16.01 -13.58
N ARG A 96 0.92 -15.44 -13.63
CA ARG A 96 0.13 -15.37 -14.87
C ARG A 96 0.60 -14.26 -15.81
N TYR A 97 1.00 -13.12 -15.27
CA TYR A 97 1.39 -11.95 -16.07
C TYR A 97 2.91 -11.74 -16.12
N GLY A 98 3.67 -12.43 -15.26
CA GLY A 98 5.11 -12.35 -15.22
C GLY A 98 5.77 -13.14 -16.34
N ASN A 99 5.98 -12.50 -17.48
CA ASN A 99 6.71 -13.09 -18.61
C ASN A 99 8.25 -12.97 -18.46
N SER A 100 8.73 -12.30 -17.41
CA SER A 100 10.16 -12.06 -17.18
C SER A 100 10.59 -12.47 -15.78
N HIS A 101 11.84 -12.93 -15.64
CA HIS A 101 12.47 -13.17 -14.34
C HIS A 101 12.47 -11.92 -13.44
N THR A 102 12.50 -10.72 -14.04
CA THR A 102 12.48 -9.45 -13.29
C THR A 102 11.14 -9.15 -12.62
N SER A 103 10.05 -9.76 -13.08
CA SER A 103 8.71 -9.60 -12.50
C SER A 103 8.45 -10.53 -11.31
N PHE A 104 9.34 -11.52 -11.10
CA PHE A 104 9.23 -12.46 -10.00
C PHE A 104 9.73 -11.83 -8.70
N ILE A 105 8.91 -11.90 -7.65
CA ILE A 105 9.23 -11.38 -6.32
C ILE A 105 9.45 -12.57 -5.37
N PRO A 106 10.70 -12.96 -5.08
CA PRO A 106 11.00 -14.15 -4.28
C PRO A 106 10.34 -14.14 -2.89
N LEU A 107 10.27 -12.97 -2.25
CA LEU A 107 9.67 -12.82 -0.93
C LEU A 107 8.16 -13.14 -0.93
N LEU A 108 7.45 -12.81 -2.01
CA LEU A 108 6.02 -13.09 -2.12
C LEU A 108 5.76 -14.59 -2.30
N TRP A 109 6.59 -15.25 -3.11
CA TRP A 109 6.55 -16.71 -3.30
C TRP A 109 6.90 -17.47 -2.01
N ALA A 110 8.00 -17.10 -1.35
CA ALA A 110 8.39 -17.69 -0.07
C ALA A 110 7.32 -17.48 1.01
N GLY A 111 6.73 -16.29 1.05
CA GLY A 111 5.64 -15.97 1.96
C GLY A 111 4.39 -16.82 1.76
N LEU A 112 4.04 -17.15 0.52
CA LEU A 112 2.95 -18.09 0.22
C LEU A 112 3.27 -19.52 0.69
N ARG A 113 4.47 -20.02 0.35
CA ARG A 113 4.87 -21.40 0.70
C ARG A 113 4.98 -21.61 2.21
N ASP A 114 5.57 -20.65 2.91
CA ASP A 114 5.93 -20.78 4.33
C ASP A 114 4.95 -20.01 5.24
N TRP A 115 3.71 -19.76 4.79
CA TRP A 115 2.75 -18.92 5.50
C TRP A 115 2.46 -19.40 6.93
N GLU A 116 2.24 -20.71 7.10
CA GLU A 116 1.86 -21.30 8.38
C GLU A 116 2.99 -21.27 9.42
N THR A 117 4.26 -21.36 8.99
CA THR A 117 5.43 -21.36 9.88
C THR A 117 6.01 -19.96 10.11
N SER A 118 5.59 -18.98 9.30
CA SER A 118 6.08 -17.61 9.35
C SER A 118 5.69 -16.88 10.64
N SER A 119 6.60 -16.04 11.14
CA SER A 119 6.31 -15.08 12.21
C SER A 119 5.31 -14.03 11.76
N ALA A 120 4.68 -13.33 12.71
CA ALA A 120 3.76 -12.24 12.41
C ALA A 120 4.43 -11.11 11.62
N TRP A 121 5.71 -10.84 11.89
CA TRP A 121 6.49 -9.88 11.11
C TRP A 121 6.64 -10.29 9.65
N THR A 122 7.00 -11.55 9.40
CA THR A 122 7.15 -12.07 8.04
C THR A 122 5.82 -12.01 7.30
N ARG A 123 4.71 -12.42 7.93
CA ARG A 123 3.35 -12.29 7.36
C ARG A 123 3.01 -10.84 7.02
N GLY A 124 3.29 -9.92 7.94
CA GLY A 124 3.09 -8.48 7.72
C GLY A 124 3.90 -7.93 6.54
N LYS A 125 5.19 -8.28 6.43
CA LYS A 125 6.04 -7.88 5.30
C LYS A 125 5.53 -8.46 3.97
N VAL A 126 5.16 -9.73 3.95
CA VAL A 126 4.61 -10.40 2.76
C VAL A 126 3.32 -9.70 2.31
N LEU A 127 2.44 -9.31 3.24
CA LEU A 127 1.22 -8.57 2.93
C LEU A 127 1.50 -7.18 2.33
N LEU A 128 2.47 -6.44 2.89
CA LEU A 128 2.86 -5.15 2.34
C LEU A 128 3.40 -5.29 0.91
N VAL A 129 4.23 -6.30 0.66
CA VAL A 129 4.75 -6.60 -0.68
C VAL A 129 3.63 -7.00 -1.63
N ALA A 130 2.71 -7.87 -1.19
CA ALA A 130 1.54 -8.28 -1.96
C ALA A 130 0.69 -7.07 -2.38
N ARG A 131 0.44 -6.15 -1.42
CA ARG A 131 -0.31 -4.92 -1.66
C ARG A 131 0.38 -4.03 -2.68
N ASN A 132 1.66 -3.72 -2.46
CA ASN A 132 2.44 -2.87 -3.36
C ASN A 132 2.50 -3.46 -4.78
N TYR A 133 2.62 -4.79 -4.88
CA TYR A 133 2.60 -5.50 -6.16
C TYR A 133 1.25 -5.33 -6.87
N ARG A 134 0.12 -5.55 -6.17
CA ARG A 134 -1.20 -5.35 -6.76
C ARG A 134 -1.44 -3.91 -7.19
N GLU A 135 -1.04 -2.93 -6.38
CA GLU A 135 -1.13 -1.50 -6.73
C GLU A 135 -0.27 -1.18 -7.97
N ALA A 136 0.91 -1.77 -8.11
CA ALA A 136 1.74 -1.62 -9.30
C ALA A 136 1.10 -2.24 -10.54
N VAL A 137 0.53 -3.44 -10.42
CA VAL A 137 -0.18 -4.11 -11.52
C VAL A 137 -1.40 -3.32 -11.97
N GLU A 138 -2.22 -2.81 -11.03
CA GLU A 138 -3.40 -2.01 -11.38
C GLU A 138 -3.01 -0.69 -12.05
N ARG A 139 -1.94 -0.01 -11.60
CA ARG A 139 -1.40 1.16 -12.30
C ARG A 139 -0.91 0.82 -13.70
N GLY A 140 -0.21 -0.31 -13.87
CA GLY A 140 0.24 -0.78 -15.18
C GLY A 140 -0.92 -1.08 -16.13
N LYS A 141 -2.00 -1.71 -15.64
CA LYS A 141 -3.22 -1.96 -16.43
C LYS A 141 -3.87 -0.66 -16.89
N GLN A 142 -3.97 0.34 -16.02
CA GLN A 142 -4.52 1.66 -16.36
C GLN A 142 -3.68 2.34 -17.45
N GLN A 143 -2.35 2.32 -17.32
CA GLN A 143 -1.43 2.88 -18.33
C GLN A 143 -1.57 2.17 -19.69
N HIS A 144 -1.61 0.84 -19.72
CA HIS A 144 -1.80 0.09 -20.96
C HIS A 144 -3.19 0.28 -21.57
N ALA A 145 -4.24 0.41 -20.76
CA ALA A 145 -5.57 0.74 -21.26
C ALA A 145 -5.58 2.12 -21.93
N HIS A 146 -4.96 3.13 -21.31
CA HIS A 146 -4.80 4.45 -21.93
C HIS A 146 -3.99 4.40 -23.23
N GLN A 147 -2.91 3.62 -23.28
CA GLN A 147 -2.13 3.43 -24.50
C GLN A 147 -2.96 2.80 -25.62
N LYS A 148 -3.68 1.69 -25.35
CA LYS A 148 -4.53 1.03 -26.34
C LYS A 148 -5.67 1.93 -26.82
N THR A 149 -6.29 2.70 -25.93
CA THR A 149 -7.33 3.66 -26.34
C THR A 149 -6.74 4.74 -27.23
N ASN A 150 -5.55 5.24 -26.92
CA ASN A 150 -4.86 6.23 -27.76
C ASN A 150 -4.45 5.65 -29.12
N GLU A 151 -3.95 4.40 -29.16
CA GLU A 151 -3.65 3.69 -30.41
C GLU A 151 -4.91 3.47 -31.25
N LEU A 152 -6.03 3.09 -30.61
CA LEU A 152 -7.30 2.87 -31.29
C LEU A 152 -7.87 4.19 -31.83
N LEU A 153 -7.82 5.28 -31.06
CA LEU A 153 -8.19 6.62 -31.52
C LEU A 153 -7.34 7.04 -32.72
N ALA A 154 -6.01 6.91 -32.63
CA ALA A 154 -5.09 7.20 -33.73
C ALA A 154 -5.40 6.36 -34.98
N SER A 155 -5.72 5.07 -34.82
CA SER A 155 -6.11 4.19 -35.93
C SER A 155 -7.43 4.56 -36.58
N MET A 156 -8.32 5.24 -35.84
CA MET A 156 -9.60 5.77 -36.34
C MET A 156 -9.45 7.18 -36.95
N GLY A 157 -8.23 7.71 -37.08
CA GLY A 157 -7.99 9.09 -37.53
C GLY A 157 -8.47 10.16 -36.54
N LEU A 158 -8.79 9.77 -35.30
CA LEU A 158 -9.11 10.67 -34.21
C LEU A 158 -7.81 10.94 -33.46
N GLU A 159 -7.36 12.20 -33.47
CA GLU A 159 -6.19 12.59 -32.69
C GLU A 159 -6.41 12.19 -31.23
N PRO A 160 -5.54 11.32 -30.65
CA PRO A 160 -5.63 10.98 -29.24
C PRO A 160 -5.57 12.29 -28.49
N SER A 161 -6.56 12.55 -27.63
CA SER A 161 -6.67 13.79 -26.88
C SER A 161 -5.50 13.88 -25.91
N HIS A 162 -4.32 14.24 -26.41
CA HIS A 162 -3.14 14.53 -25.62
C HIS A 162 -3.59 15.61 -24.64
N SER A 163 -3.65 15.20 -23.38
CA SER A 163 -4.00 16.06 -22.26
C SER A 163 -3.37 17.43 -22.48
N LEU A 164 -4.22 18.45 -22.72
CA LEU A 164 -3.84 19.85 -22.94
C LEU A 164 -3.10 20.46 -21.73
N ALA A 165 -2.79 19.66 -20.71
CA ALA A 165 -2.11 20.03 -19.48
C ALA A 165 -0.64 20.46 -19.68
N HIS A 166 -0.04 20.26 -20.86
CA HIS A 166 1.36 20.64 -21.11
C HIS A 166 1.58 21.66 -22.22
N LEU A 167 0.51 22.22 -22.80
CA LEU A 167 0.64 23.48 -23.51
C LEU A 167 0.45 24.59 -22.46
N PRO A 168 1.49 25.37 -22.10
CA PRO A 168 1.21 26.63 -21.45
C PRO A 168 0.22 27.35 -22.36
N SER A 169 -0.95 27.72 -21.82
CA SER A 169 -1.98 28.39 -22.59
C SER A 169 -1.33 29.50 -23.41
N LEU A 170 -1.81 29.75 -24.63
CA LEU A 170 -1.27 30.83 -25.47
C LEU A 170 -1.22 32.16 -24.70
N SER A 171 -2.15 32.35 -23.75
CA SER A 171 -2.16 33.43 -22.77
C SER A 171 -0.96 33.46 -21.82
N ALA A 172 -0.45 32.33 -21.31
CA ALA A 172 0.72 32.29 -20.42
C ALA A 172 2.03 32.62 -21.15
N ARG A 173 2.19 32.21 -22.42
CA ARG A 173 3.35 32.60 -23.23
C ARG A 173 3.27 34.06 -23.70
N GLN A 174 2.10 34.57 -24.05
CA GLN A 174 1.91 35.98 -24.41
C GLN A 174 2.07 36.92 -23.21
N ALA A 175 1.59 36.54 -22.02
CA ALA A 175 1.78 37.29 -20.78
C ALA A 175 3.26 37.46 -20.43
N ARG A 176 4.06 36.39 -20.59
CA ARG A 176 5.52 36.46 -20.39
C ARG A 176 6.24 37.31 -21.44
N ARG A 177 5.78 37.32 -22.70
CA ARG A 177 6.47 38.03 -23.78
C ARG A 177 6.14 39.53 -23.83
N ASN A 178 4.91 39.90 -23.46
CA ASN A 178 4.44 41.27 -23.53
C ASN A 178 4.37 41.96 -22.16
N GLY A 179 4.61 41.23 -21.06
CA GLY A 179 4.49 41.77 -19.69
C GLY A 179 3.05 42.08 -19.25
N ILE A 180 2.06 41.65 -20.04
CA ILE A 180 0.64 41.96 -19.82
C ILE A 180 0.03 40.88 -18.92
N SER A 181 -0.66 41.30 -17.86
CA SER A 181 -1.31 40.37 -16.93
C SER A 181 -2.47 39.63 -17.60
N GLU A 182 -2.72 38.38 -17.21
CA GLU A 182 -3.78 37.54 -17.80
C GLU A 182 -5.18 38.16 -17.66
N ARG A 183 -5.40 38.95 -16.59
CA ARG A 183 -6.64 39.69 -16.34
C ARG A 183 -6.90 40.77 -17.41
N GLU A 184 -5.85 41.44 -17.85
CA GLU A 184 -5.92 42.50 -18.85
C GLU A 184 -6.17 41.94 -20.26
N LEU A 185 -5.61 40.77 -20.58
CA LEU A 185 -5.89 40.06 -21.83
C LEU A 185 -7.37 39.64 -21.95
N ARG A 186 -7.96 39.10 -20.87
CA ARG A 186 -9.39 38.72 -20.89
C ARG A 186 -10.33 39.92 -21.01
N ALA A 187 -9.96 41.07 -20.43
CA ALA A 187 -10.77 42.29 -20.51
C ALA A 187 -10.83 42.90 -21.92
N ARG A 188 -9.86 42.60 -22.80
CA ARG A 188 -9.83 43.10 -24.19
C ARG A 188 -10.62 42.23 -25.19
N TRP A 189 -11.01 41.02 -24.80
CA TRP A 189 -11.65 40.04 -25.68
C TRP A 189 -13.10 39.71 -25.28
N ALA A 190 -13.58 40.30 -24.17
CA ALA A 190 -15.00 40.33 -23.80
C ALA A 190 -15.66 41.55 -24.44
#